data_AF-A0AAE2XV92-F1
#
_entry.id   AF-A0AAE2XV92-F1
#
_cell.length_a   1.000
_cell.length_b   1.000
_cell.length_c   1.000
_cell.angle_alpha   90.00
_cell.angle_beta   90.00
_cell.angle_gamma   90.00
#
_symmetry.space_group_name_H-M   'P 1'
#
loop_
_entity.id
_entity.type
_entity.pdbx_description
1 polymer ?
#
loop_
_entity_poly.entity_id
_entity_poly.type
_entity_poly.pdbx_seq_one_letter_code
_entity_poly.pdbx_strand_id
1 'polypeptide(L)'
;AIYKELRTKYPNHPSHYVYTAITQALSMFKSYRRLSRKRGEINPPRIEKLNILLDDAHLFWFSWGSIRLATHKGHIAIPFRVHGHSMKFMHWQVKGSRLVRSNNEYYLHVTFRRTVEEGDAEGVLGIDVNECSVDLAVVKLGKVRFIKIDVSEVKHVRGRYLRKGRSIQSKTSGEQELGCWRSILGGRSGG
;
A
#
# COMPACT_ATOMS: atom_id res chain seq x y z
N ALA A 1 13.15 -9.80 -26.75
CA ALA A 1 12.19 -10.78 -27.30
C ALA A 1 10.75 -10.48 -26.85
N ILE A 2 10.45 -10.58 -25.55
CA ILE A 2 9.07 -10.51 -25.00
C ILE A 2 8.30 -9.21 -25.32
N TYR A 3 8.93 -8.04 -25.28
CA TYR A 3 8.25 -6.78 -25.60
C TYR A 3 7.70 -6.75 -27.03
N LYS A 4 8.50 -7.16 -28.02
CA LYS A 4 8.09 -7.19 -29.43
C LYS A 4 6.91 -8.16 -29.62
N GLU A 5 6.99 -9.34 -29.01
CA GLU A 5 5.92 -10.34 -29.06
C GLU A 5 4.59 -9.81 -28.48
N LEU A 6 4.64 -9.16 -27.32
CA LEU A 6 3.45 -8.56 -26.71
C LEU A 6 2.91 -7.37 -27.52
N ARG A 7 3.77 -6.59 -28.18
CA ARG A 7 3.34 -5.52 -29.09
C ARG A 7 2.67 -6.06 -30.34
N THR A 8 3.14 -7.19 -30.88
CA THR A 8 2.46 -7.88 -31.99
C THR A 8 1.11 -8.44 -31.57
N LYS A 9 1.01 -9.02 -30.36
CA LYS A 9 -0.24 -9.59 -29.84
C LYS A 9 -1.27 -8.53 -29.46
N TYR A 10 -0.82 -7.38 -28.96
CA TYR A 10 -1.68 -6.29 -28.48
C TYR A 10 -1.34 -4.96 -29.16
N PRO A 11 -1.53 -4.84 -30.49
CA PRO A 11 -1.06 -3.68 -31.26
C PRO A 11 -1.74 -2.39 -30.84
N ASN A 12 -3.05 -2.46 -30.56
CA ASN A 12 -3.89 -1.31 -30.21
C ASN A 12 -3.73 -0.86 -28.74
N HIS A 13 -3.07 -1.65 -27.89
CA HIS A 13 -2.88 -1.25 -26.50
C HIS A 13 -1.76 -0.20 -26.40
N PRO A 14 -1.90 0.81 -25.51
CA PRO A 14 -0.81 1.72 -25.21
C PRO A 14 0.47 0.95 -24.83
N SER A 15 1.60 1.34 -25.41
CA SER A 15 2.90 0.67 -25.21
C SER A 15 3.29 0.59 -23.72
N HIS A 16 2.94 1.62 -22.95
CA HIS A 16 3.23 1.67 -21.51
C HIS A 16 2.54 0.57 -20.71
N TYR A 17 1.34 0.10 -21.10
CA TYR A 17 0.74 -1.06 -20.43
C TYR A 17 1.58 -2.32 -20.59
N VAL A 18 2.20 -2.51 -21.76
CA VAL A 18 3.10 -3.64 -22.03
C VAL A 18 4.35 -3.51 -21.15
N TYR A 19 4.94 -2.32 -21.07
CA TYR A 19 6.08 -2.06 -20.18
C TYR A 19 5.73 -2.33 -18.72
N THR A 20 4.64 -1.79 -18.21
CA THR A 20 4.19 -2.01 -16.83
C THR A 20 3.96 -3.49 -16.57
N ALA A 21 3.32 -4.23 -17.48
CA ALA A 21 3.08 -5.67 -17.31
C ALA A 21 4.40 -6.47 -17.23
N ILE A 22 5.37 -6.17 -18.10
CA ILE A 22 6.71 -6.78 -18.06
C ILE A 22 7.42 -6.45 -16.75
N THR A 23 7.40 -5.17 -16.33
CA THR A 23 8.04 -4.71 -15.09
C THR A 23 7.43 -5.39 -13.86
N GLN A 24 6.10 -5.50 -13.80
CA GLN A 24 5.40 -6.19 -12.73
C GLN A 24 5.75 -7.69 -12.72
N ALA A 25 5.70 -8.37 -13.86
CA ALA A 25 6.05 -9.78 -13.97
C ALA A 25 7.51 -10.04 -13.55
N LEU A 26 8.44 -9.17 -13.97
CA LEU A 26 9.85 -9.28 -13.60
C LEU A 26 10.05 -9.05 -12.09
N SER A 27 9.35 -8.09 -11.49
CA SER A 27 9.38 -7.84 -10.04
C SER A 27 8.88 -9.06 -9.26
N MET A 28 7.75 -9.64 -9.66
CA MET A 28 7.20 -10.87 -9.08
C MET A 28 8.19 -12.03 -9.20
N PHE A 29 8.78 -12.23 -10.38
CA PHE A 29 9.77 -13.27 -10.62
C PHE A 29 11.04 -13.09 -9.77
N LYS A 30 11.56 -11.86 -9.66
CA LYS A 30 12.72 -11.56 -8.81
C LYS A 30 12.44 -11.88 -7.35
N SER A 31 11.28 -11.48 -6.85
CA SER A 31 10.83 -11.77 -5.49
C SER A 31 10.72 -13.28 -5.25
N TYR A 32 10.05 -13.99 -6.17
CA TYR A 32 9.94 -15.45 -6.16
C TYR A 32 11.31 -16.14 -6.12
N ARG A 33 12.23 -15.77 -7.02
CA ARG A 33 13.59 -16.34 -7.06
C ARG A 33 14.36 -16.06 -5.78
N ARG A 34 14.21 -14.87 -5.19
CA ARG A 34 14.84 -14.52 -3.90
C ARG A 34 14.31 -15.39 -2.77
N LEU A 35 13.00 -15.61 -2.70
CA LEU A 35 12.37 -16.41 -1.66
C LEU A 35 12.67 -17.91 -1.84
N SER A 36 12.65 -18.42 -3.07
CA SER A 36 12.95 -19.82 -3.38
C SER A 36 14.37 -20.20 -2.94
N ARG A 37 15.34 -19.32 -3.15
CA ARG A 37 16.72 -19.57 -2.67
C ARG A 37 16.84 -19.61 -1.15
N LYS A 38 15.97 -18.91 -0.43
CA LYS A 38 16.01 -18.81 1.04
C LYS A 38 15.21 -19.90 1.75
N ARG A 39 14.09 -20.31 1.15
CA ARG A 39 13.08 -21.17 1.78
C ARG A 39 12.92 -22.52 1.10
N GLY A 40 13.74 -22.82 0.09
CA GLY A 40 13.60 -24.01 -0.74
C GLY A 40 12.49 -23.86 -1.78
N GLU A 41 11.82 -24.97 -2.10
CA GLU A 41 10.82 -25.01 -3.15
C GLU A 41 9.53 -24.30 -2.71
N ILE A 42 9.24 -23.14 -3.32
CA ILE A 42 8.00 -22.40 -3.12
C ILE A 42 7.18 -22.39 -4.40
N ASN A 43 5.87 -22.29 -4.26
CA ASN A 43 4.96 -22.20 -5.38
C ASN A 43 5.23 -20.93 -6.21
N PRO A 44 5.26 -21.03 -7.56
CA PRO A 44 5.35 -19.87 -8.44
C PRO A 44 4.22 -18.87 -8.16
N PRO A 45 4.49 -17.55 -8.26
CA PRO A 45 3.48 -16.54 -7.98
C PRO A 45 2.37 -16.59 -9.03
N ARG A 46 1.12 -16.48 -8.59
CA ARG A 46 -0.06 -16.34 -9.44
C ARG A 46 -0.69 -14.97 -9.26
N ILE A 47 -1.23 -14.39 -10.33
CA ILE A 47 -1.98 -13.14 -10.26
C ILE A 47 -3.44 -13.49 -9.97
N GLU A 48 -3.84 -13.37 -8.71
CA GLU A 48 -5.23 -13.64 -8.29
C GLU A 48 -6.15 -12.42 -8.45
N LYS A 49 -5.58 -11.21 -8.38
CA LYS A 49 -6.32 -9.95 -8.45
C LYS A 49 -5.68 -9.04 -9.48
N LEU A 50 -6.53 -8.43 -10.32
CA LEU A 50 -6.08 -7.43 -11.27
C LEU A 50 -5.58 -6.21 -10.51
N ASN A 51 -4.30 -5.89 -10.69
CA ASN A 51 -3.68 -4.80 -10.00
C ASN A 51 -2.64 -4.08 -10.86
N ILE A 52 -3.10 -3.10 -11.63
CA ILE A 52 -2.31 -2.42 -12.66
C ILE A 52 -1.74 -1.12 -12.08
N LEU A 53 -0.42 -0.98 -12.15
CA LEU A 53 0.26 0.27 -11.82
C LEU A 53 0.10 1.25 -12.98
N LEU A 54 -0.22 2.49 -12.68
CA LEU A 54 -0.35 3.60 -13.61
C LEU A 54 0.62 4.69 -13.12
N ASP A 55 1.91 4.37 -13.14
CA ASP A 55 2.98 5.25 -12.68
C ASP A 55 3.37 6.31 -13.72
N ASP A 56 2.92 6.14 -14.96
CA ASP A 56 3.31 6.97 -16.08
C ASP A 56 2.23 8.00 -16.45
N ALA A 57 2.69 9.22 -16.78
CA ALA A 57 1.89 10.33 -17.29
C ALA A 57 1.22 10.03 -18.64
N HIS A 58 1.47 8.86 -19.22
CA HIS A 58 0.89 8.40 -20.49
C HIS A 58 -0.30 7.46 -20.33
N LEU A 59 -0.55 6.91 -19.13
CA LEU A 59 -1.65 5.97 -18.89
C LEU A 59 -2.79 6.59 -18.09
N PHE A 60 -2.50 7.65 -17.35
CA PHE A 60 -3.41 8.24 -16.38
C PHE A 60 -3.19 9.74 -16.26
N TRP A 61 -4.30 10.49 -16.31
CA TRP A 61 -4.34 11.89 -15.94
C TRP A 61 -5.39 12.11 -14.87
N PHE A 62 -4.98 12.82 -13.83
CA PHE A 62 -5.87 13.21 -12.74
C PHE A 62 -6.21 14.69 -12.86
N SER A 63 -7.49 14.99 -12.71
CA SER A 63 -7.98 16.34 -12.43
C SER A 63 -8.99 16.25 -11.31
N TRP A 64 -9.12 17.32 -10.52
CA TRP A 64 -10.16 17.39 -9.51
C TRP A 64 -11.54 17.36 -10.21
N GLY A 65 -12.26 16.26 -10.04
CA GLY A 65 -13.58 16.03 -10.65
C GLY A 65 -13.57 15.15 -11.90
N SER A 66 -12.41 14.80 -12.47
CA SER A 66 -12.36 13.84 -13.57
C SER A 66 -11.02 13.09 -13.68
N ILE A 67 -11.09 11.82 -14.05
CA ILE A 67 -9.92 10.99 -14.36
C ILE A 67 -9.93 10.70 -15.85
N ARG A 68 -8.76 10.72 -16.49
CA ARG A 68 -8.59 10.21 -17.85
C ARG A 68 -7.68 9.00 -17.85
N LEU A 69 -8.08 7.93 -18.51
CA LEU A 69 -7.31 6.69 -18.66
C LEU A 69 -7.04 6.40 -20.12
N ALA A 70 -5.81 6.03 -20.44
CA ALA A 70 -5.49 5.51 -21.77
C ALA A 70 -6.05 4.08 -21.91
N THR A 71 -6.64 3.77 -23.06
CA THR A 71 -7.15 2.42 -23.35
C THR A 71 -6.82 2.04 -24.79
N HIS A 72 -7.10 0.79 -25.16
CA HIS A 72 -6.94 0.31 -26.53
C HIS A 72 -7.87 0.98 -27.55
N LYS A 73 -8.86 1.77 -27.10
CA LYS A 73 -9.81 2.52 -27.94
C LYS A 73 -9.60 4.05 -27.82
N GLY A 74 -8.46 4.48 -27.30
CA GLY A 74 -8.20 5.89 -26.98
C GLY A 74 -8.46 6.20 -25.52
N HIS A 75 -8.69 7.47 -25.20
CA HIS A 75 -8.78 7.93 -23.82
C HIS A 75 -10.23 7.91 -23.32
N ILE A 76 -10.45 7.35 -22.13
CA ILE A 76 -11.75 7.42 -21.44
C ILE A 76 -11.65 8.47 -20.35
N ALA A 77 -12.57 9.42 -20.33
CA ALA A 77 -12.75 10.38 -19.25
C ALA A 77 -13.87 9.91 -18.31
N ILE A 78 -13.57 9.80 -17.03
CA ILE A 78 -14.48 9.33 -15.98
C ILE A 78 -14.67 10.50 -15.00
N PRO A 79 -15.82 11.20 -15.05
CA PRO A 79 -16.12 12.23 -14.08
C PRO A 79 -16.41 11.59 -12.71
N PHE A 80 -16.06 12.28 -11.63
CA PHE A 80 -16.37 11.84 -10.28
C PHE A 80 -16.61 13.03 -9.36
N ARG A 81 -17.38 12.81 -8.29
CA ARG A 81 -17.59 13.84 -7.26
C ARG A 81 -16.43 13.83 -6.29
N VAL A 82 -15.81 14.99 -6.10
CA VAL A 82 -14.77 15.18 -5.09
C VAL A 82 -15.43 15.26 -3.72
N HIS A 83 -15.09 14.34 -2.82
CA HIS A 83 -15.55 14.40 -1.44
C HIS A 83 -14.89 15.57 -0.70
N GLY A 84 -15.62 16.26 0.18
CA GLY A 84 -15.12 17.45 0.89
C GLY A 84 -13.81 17.20 1.66
N HIS A 85 -13.64 16.01 2.24
CA HIS A 85 -12.39 15.61 2.89
C HIS A 85 -11.18 15.58 1.96
N SER A 86 -11.37 15.33 0.66
CA SER A 86 -10.29 15.23 -0.31
C SER A 86 -9.76 16.61 -0.72
N MET A 87 -10.53 17.68 -0.49
CA MET A 87 -10.16 19.05 -0.85
C MET A 87 -8.86 19.51 -0.18
N LYS A 88 -8.55 19.00 1.01
CA LYS A 88 -7.30 19.32 1.72
C LYS A 88 -6.03 18.84 0.99
N PHE A 89 -6.16 17.99 -0.02
CA PHE A 89 -5.04 17.50 -0.83
C PHE A 89 -4.94 18.22 -2.19
N MET A 90 -5.77 19.23 -2.48
CA MET A 90 -5.78 19.89 -3.79
C MET A 90 -4.45 20.48 -4.26
N HIS A 91 -3.63 20.92 -3.30
CA HIS A 91 -2.30 21.49 -3.55
C HIS A 91 -1.19 20.43 -3.66
N TRP A 92 -1.51 19.13 -3.55
CA TRP A 92 -0.50 18.07 -3.60
C TRP A 92 -0.31 17.60 -5.05
N GLN A 93 0.92 17.20 -5.37
CA GLN A 93 1.25 16.68 -6.69
C GLN A 93 0.84 15.22 -6.80
N VAL A 94 0.30 14.84 -7.96
CA VAL A 94 0.01 13.43 -8.25
C VAL A 94 1.31 12.71 -8.59
N LYS A 95 1.61 11.63 -7.87
CA LYS A 95 2.80 10.79 -8.08
C LYS A 95 2.53 9.63 -9.04
N GLY A 96 1.30 9.15 -9.07
CA GLY A 96 0.88 8.00 -9.87
C GLY A 96 -0.42 7.42 -9.34
N SER A 97 -0.91 6.37 -10.01
CA SER A 97 -2.11 5.68 -9.56
C SER A 97 -2.03 4.16 -9.73
N ARG A 98 -3.04 3.47 -9.21
CA ARG A 98 -3.14 2.02 -9.26
C ARG A 98 -4.60 1.62 -9.48
N LEU A 99 -4.86 0.88 -10.54
CA LEU A 99 -6.18 0.32 -10.85
C LEU A 99 -6.29 -1.08 -10.24
N VAL A 100 -7.21 -1.24 -9.29
CA VAL A 100 -7.43 -2.47 -8.54
C VAL A 100 -8.83 -2.98 -8.85
N ARG A 101 -8.97 -4.25 -9.20
CA ARG A 101 -10.28 -4.92 -9.25
C ARG A 101 -10.54 -5.65 -7.94
N SER A 102 -11.66 -5.39 -7.29
CA SER A 102 -12.09 -6.05 -6.05
C SER A 102 -13.60 -6.22 -6.08
N ASN A 103 -14.10 -7.42 -5.73
CA ASN A 103 -15.54 -7.73 -5.65
C ASN A 103 -16.35 -7.29 -6.89
N ASN A 104 -15.79 -7.51 -8.08
CA ASN A 104 -16.34 -7.09 -9.37
C ASN A 104 -16.40 -5.57 -9.63
N GLU A 105 -15.86 -4.77 -8.73
CA GLU A 105 -15.71 -3.32 -8.88
C GLU A 105 -14.26 -2.93 -9.20
N TYR A 106 -14.11 -1.73 -9.76
CA TYR A 106 -12.82 -1.15 -10.08
C TYR A 106 -12.56 0.07 -9.20
N TYR A 107 -11.39 0.07 -8.56
CA TYR A 107 -10.93 1.12 -7.67
C TYR A 107 -9.68 1.75 -8.26
N LEU A 108 -9.63 3.09 -8.29
CA LEU A 108 -8.45 3.82 -8.68
C LEU A 108 -7.83 4.48 -7.45
N HIS A 109 -6.67 3.97 -7.05
CA HIS A 109 -5.91 4.53 -5.94
C HIS A 109 -4.95 5.59 -6.49
N VAL A 110 -5.18 6.86 -6.19
CA VAL A 110 -4.31 7.97 -6.59
C VAL A 110 -3.37 8.30 -5.45
N THR A 111 -2.06 8.29 -5.72
CA THR A 111 -1.05 8.63 -4.73
C THR A 111 -0.63 10.08 -4.92
N PHE A 112 -0.75 10.87 -3.85
CA PHE A 112 -0.32 12.25 -3.81
C PHE A 112 1.01 12.38 -3.07
N ARG A 113 1.83 13.35 -3.47
CA ARG A 113 3.06 13.76 -2.79
C ARG A 113 3.01 15.26 -2.52
N ARG A 114 3.51 15.66 -1.37
CA ARG A 114 3.89 17.05 -1.09
C ARG A 114 5.35 17.06 -0.66
N THR A 115 6.08 18.07 -1.10
CA THR A 115 7.36 18.39 -0.46
C THR A 115 7.03 19.13 0.83
N VAL A 116 7.66 18.74 1.92
CA VAL A 116 7.56 19.44 3.20
C VAL A 116 8.95 19.99 3.46
N GLU A 117 9.04 21.30 3.69
CA GLU A 117 10.30 21.91 4.12
C GLU A 117 10.53 21.54 5.58
N GLU A 118 11.73 21.03 5.88
CA GLU A 118 12.16 20.82 7.26
C GLU A 118 12.46 22.21 7.84
N GLY A 119 11.59 22.68 8.74
CA GLY A 119 11.84 23.89 9.50
C GLY A 119 12.86 23.63 10.60
N ASP A 120 13.50 24.70 11.08
CA ASP A 120 14.37 24.62 12.24
C ASP A 120 13.61 24.08 13.46
N ALA A 121 14.22 23.16 14.18
CA ALA A 121 13.63 22.60 15.38
C ALA A 121 13.56 23.68 16.47
N GLU A 122 12.39 24.25 16.70
CA GLU A 122 12.15 25.27 17.74
C GLU A 122 12.22 24.71 19.19
N GLY A 123 12.42 23.40 19.34
CA GLY A 123 12.51 22.72 20.62
C GLY A 123 12.35 21.20 20.50
N VAL A 124 12.27 20.56 21.66
CA VAL A 124 12.17 19.10 21.79
C VAL A 124 10.79 18.74 22.33
N LEU A 125 10.15 17.74 21.72
CA LEU A 125 8.92 17.12 22.21
C LEU A 125 9.24 15.69 22.65
N GLY A 126 9.35 15.48 23.96
CA GLY A 126 9.36 14.14 24.55
C GLY A 126 7.94 13.59 24.61
N ILE A 127 7.74 12.35 24.16
CA ILE A 127 6.45 11.66 24.20
C ILE A 127 6.66 10.32 24.91
N ASP A 128 6.01 10.14 26.05
CA ASP A 128 5.90 8.85 26.75
C ASP A 128 4.46 8.34 26.69
N VAL A 129 4.27 7.06 26.42
CA VAL A 129 2.96 6.47 26.11
C VAL A 129 2.67 5.30 27.03
N ASN A 130 2.10 5.57 28.20
CA ASN A 130 1.73 4.58 29.20
C ASN A 130 0.30 4.03 29.01
N GLU A 131 -0.13 2.98 29.72
CA GLU A 131 -1.42 2.30 29.50
C GLU A 131 -2.64 3.25 29.54
N CYS A 132 -2.63 4.19 30.49
CA CYS A 132 -3.72 5.12 30.76
C CYS A 132 -3.33 6.59 30.54
N SER A 133 -2.11 6.88 30.08
CA SER A 133 -1.69 8.26 29.81
C SER A 133 -0.81 8.38 28.58
N VAL A 134 -0.88 9.55 27.95
CA VAL A 134 0.18 10.05 27.07
C VAL A 134 0.79 11.27 27.76
N ASP A 135 2.05 11.16 28.12
CA ASP A 135 2.79 12.19 28.84
C ASP A 135 3.71 12.92 27.85
N LEU A 136 3.52 14.23 27.71
CA LEU A 136 4.25 15.08 26.78
C LEU A 136 5.15 16.05 27.57
N ALA A 137 6.43 16.08 27.22
CA ALA A 137 7.37 17.09 27.69
C ALA A 137 7.73 18.00 26.52
N VAL A 138 7.18 19.22 26.52
CA VAL A 138 7.47 20.25 25.51
C VAL A 138 8.55 21.16 26.06
N VAL A 139 9.74 21.14 25.44
CA VAL A 139 10.87 22.00 25.80
C VAL A 139 11.14 22.96 24.65
N LYS A 140 10.85 24.25 24.85
CA LYS A 140 11.14 25.32 23.87
C LYS A 140 11.78 26.51 24.58
N LEU A 141 12.91 27.03 24.08
CA LEU A 141 13.51 28.32 24.47
C LEU A 141 13.38 28.67 25.98
N GLY A 142 13.91 27.80 26.85
CA GLY A 142 13.90 28.01 28.32
C GLY A 142 12.56 27.78 29.02
N LYS A 143 11.50 27.40 28.30
CA LYS A 143 10.20 27.00 28.84
C LYS A 143 10.03 25.49 28.73
N VAL A 144 9.66 24.87 29.86
CA VAL A 144 9.29 23.46 29.92
C VAL A 144 7.82 23.38 30.28
N ARG A 145 7.05 22.64 29.48
CA ARG A 145 5.65 22.34 29.76
C ARG A 145 5.44 20.84 29.76
N PHE A 146 4.89 20.34 30.86
CA PHE A 146 4.41 18.97 30.95
C PHE A 146 2.90 18.93 30.70
N ILE A 147 2.47 18.03 29.83
CA ILE A 147 1.06 17.79 29.53
C ILE A 147 0.81 16.31 29.74
N LYS A 148 -0.11 15.96 30.65
CA LYS A 148 -0.59 14.61 30.83
C LYS A 148 -1.97 14.49 30.21
N ILE A 149 -2.08 13.65 29.19
CA ILE A 149 -3.35 13.34 28.55
C ILE A 149 -3.85 12.03 29.17
N ASP A 150 -4.93 12.11 29.93
CA ASP A 150 -5.61 10.93 30.47
C ASP A 150 -6.37 10.22 29.34
N VAL A 151 -6.00 8.95 29.10
CA VAL A 151 -6.64 8.07 28.12
C VAL A 151 -7.20 6.82 28.79
N SER A 152 -7.41 6.86 30.11
CA SER A 152 -7.96 5.76 30.91
C SER A 152 -9.34 5.29 30.42
N GLU A 153 -10.20 6.19 29.97
CA GLU A 153 -11.51 5.82 29.38
C GLU A 153 -11.37 5.11 28.02
N VAL A 154 -10.27 5.40 27.32
CA VAL A 154 -9.90 4.80 26.03
C VAL A 154 -9.14 3.48 26.22
N LYS A 155 -8.81 3.08 27.47
CA LYS A 155 -8.11 1.82 27.79
C LYS A 155 -8.78 0.60 27.17
N HIS A 156 -10.11 0.60 27.06
CA HIS A 156 -10.86 -0.50 26.44
C HIS A 156 -10.58 -0.60 24.94
N VAL A 157 -10.41 0.54 24.26
CA VAL A 157 -10.03 0.61 22.85
C VAL A 157 -8.58 0.16 22.67
N ARG A 158 -7.65 0.65 23.51
CA ARG A 158 -6.22 0.27 23.45
C ARG A 158 -5.99 -1.18 23.86
N GLY A 159 -6.66 -1.69 24.88
CA GLY A 159 -6.64 -3.09 25.29
C GLY A 159 -7.19 -4.02 24.21
N ARG A 160 -8.30 -3.65 23.54
CA ARG A 160 -8.76 -4.37 22.34
C ARG A 160 -7.78 -4.24 21.19
N TYR A 161 -7.17 -3.07 20.96
CA TYR A 161 -6.22 -2.87 19.88
C TYR A 161 -4.91 -3.63 20.11
N LEU A 162 -4.42 -3.69 21.35
CA LEU A 162 -3.27 -4.51 21.77
C LEU A 162 -3.60 -5.98 21.71
N ARG A 163 -4.80 -6.42 22.10
CA ARG A 163 -5.24 -7.81 21.92
C ARG A 163 -5.40 -8.16 20.44
N LYS A 164 -5.93 -7.26 19.62
CA LYS A 164 -5.97 -7.41 18.16
C LYS A 164 -4.56 -7.41 17.58
N GLY A 165 -3.68 -6.53 18.05
CA GLY A 165 -2.28 -6.42 17.62
C GLY A 165 -1.48 -7.65 17.99
N ARG A 166 -1.64 -8.18 19.21
CA ARG A 166 -1.07 -9.46 19.66
C ARG A 166 -1.70 -10.63 18.93
N SER A 167 -3.00 -10.62 18.65
CA SER A 167 -3.65 -11.66 17.86
C SER A 167 -3.19 -11.63 16.41
N ILE A 168 -3.00 -10.45 15.83
CA ILE A 168 -2.43 -10.27 14.49
C ILE A 168 -0.97 -10.71 14.53
N GLN A 169 -0.14 -10.23 15.45
CA GLN A 169 1.25 -10.67 15.59
C GLN A 169 1.35 -12.16 15.87
N SER A 170 0.54 -12.76 16.74
CA SER A 170 0.54 -14.20 17.00
C SER A 170 -0.02 -15.00 15.83
N LYS A 171 -0.92 -14.42 15.03
CA LYS A 171 -1.35 -15.00 13.75
C LYS A 171 -0.32 -14.80 12.66
N THR A 172 0.52 -13.77 12.69
CA THR A 172 1.60 -13.57 11.73
C THR A 172 2.83 -14.40 12.11
N SER A 173 3.14 -14.53 13.40
CA SER A 173 4.14 -15.44 13.97
C SER A 173 3.67 -16.88 13.84
N GLY A 174 2.38 -17.14 14.09
CA GLY A 174 1.72 -18.41 13.89
C GLY A 174 1.38 -18.71 12.43
N GLU A 175 1.33 -17.76 11.50
CA GLU A 175 1.29 -18.02 10.04
C GLU A 175 2.71 -18.21 9.51
N GLN A 176 3.71 -17.63 10.15
CA GLN A 176 5.11 -17.97 9.93
C GLN A 176 5.45 -19.37 10.49
N GLU A 177 4.85 -19.80 11.61
CA GLU A 177 5.05 -21.13 12.18
C GLU A 177 4.04 -22.18 11.66
N LEU A 178 2.72 -21.96 11.66
CA LEU A 178 1.72 -22.87 11.06
C LEU A 178 1.78 -22.90 9.53
N GLY A 179 2.27 -21.85 8.87
CA GLY A 179 2.64 -21.92 7.45
C GLY A 179 3.90 -22.77 7.22
N CYS A 180 4.77 -22.88 8.23
CA CYS A 180 5.93 -23.76 8.26
C CYS A 180 5.57 -25.20 8.68
N TRP A 181 4.53 -25.40 9.51
CA TRP A 181 4.09 -26.71 10.00
C TRP A 181 2.97 -27.37 9.17
N ARG A 182 2.06 -26.62 8.54
CA ARG A 182 1.09 -27.18 7.57
C ARG A 182 1.76 -27.64 6.27
N SER A 183 2.92 -27.10 5.93
CA SER A 183 3.75 -27.62 4.83
C SER A 183 4.49 -28.92 5.17
N ILE A 184 4.53 -29.34 6.44
CA ILE A 184 5.25 -30.55 6.89
C ILE A 184 4.30 -31.76 7.08
N LEU A 185 3.00 -31.56 7.36
CA LEU A 185 2.09 -32.66 7.75
C LEU A 185 0.89 -32.92 6.82
N GLY A 186 0.76 -32.22 5.70
CA GLY A 186 -0.36 -32.36 4.75
C GLY A 186 -0.26 -33.50 3.73
N GLY A 187 0.54 -34.55 4.00
CA GLY A 187 0.78 -35.63 3.05
C GLY A 187 0.88 -36.99 3.71
N ARG A 188 -0.20 -37.46 4.36
CA ARG A 188 -0.44 -38.89 4.60
C ARG A 188 -1.88 -39.16 5.06
N SER A 189 -2.75 -39.46 4.09
CA SER A 189 -3.89 -40.41 4.14
C SER A 189 -4.72 -40.20 2.87
N GLY A 190 -5.13 -41.18 2.07
CA GLY A 190 -4.94 -42.63 2.04
C GLY A 190 -5.49 -43.13 0.69
N GLY A 191 -5.08 -44.34 0.29
CA GLY A 191 -5.41 -44.98 -0.99
C GLY A 191 -4.21 -45.74 -1.50
#